data_AF-A0A3G2QZX6-F1
#
_entry.id   AF-A0A3G2QZX6-F1
#
_cell.length_a   1.000
_cell.length_b   1.000
_cell.length_c   1.000
_cell.angle_alpha   90.00
_cell.angle_beta   90.00
_cell.angle_gamma   90.00
#
_symmetry.space_group_name_H-M   'P 1'
#
loop_
_entity.id
_entity.type
_entity.pdbx_description
1 polymer ?
#
loop_
_entity_poly.entity_id
_entity_poly.type
_entity_poly.pdbx_seq_one_letter_code
_entity_poly.pdbx_strand_id
1 'polypeptide(L)'
;MYFTLAETIYFTRKNFKIFSEKKHFKFNEFESKKYKFSNLSRKKKIEKEKRRRYQIYSTLDYLLSRITFYDFFSPDAFKIAIYSKYYAHILNKKNVSTDLLFLAFFNSNSELISILENFGIKQKQLDRMIWNYYDKSLEKPSKNYFFTINRILRNFWSSLFFINKKLNSKLKFSQEINKIFEKAAINALNRFKTPIITSEILFITLMEEKKTKAAKLIRYFLPNQTQWLLLRYQLIKRIHKRELLIRKLTKKNQRYFAYLLLTQLTELELSHTLFTETFAETVSIFRNTLIMESLQINIMKKIRKDAICESLIFQPSEKLKSFLSNSLINNNFEII
;
A
#
# COMPACT_ATOMS: atom_id res chain seq x y z
N MET A 1 11.00 10.15 -1.60
CA MET A 1 10.74 10.50 -0.19
C MET A 1 9.32 10.03 0.15
N TYR A 2 9.08 8.71 0.21
CA TYR A 2 7.72 8.15 0.36
C TYR A 2 7.77 6.76 1.01
N PHE A 3 8.21 6.60 2.26
CA PHE A 3 8.22 5.26 2.91
C PHE A 3 8.09 5.26 4.45
N THR A 4 7.71 6.33 5.13
CA THR A 4 7.80 6.38 6.61
C THR A 4 6.67 5.66 7.35
N LEU A 5 5.43 5.68 6.86
CA LEU A 5 4.34 4.87 7.44
C LEU A 5 4.48 3.41 7.02
N ALA A 6 4.81 3.16 5.74
CA ALA A 6 5.09 1.85 5.18
C ALA A 6 6.24 1.11 5.89
N GLU A 7 7.30 1.79 6.35
CA GLU A 7 8.36 1.16 7.18
C GLU A 7 7.86 0.76 8.56
N THR A 8 6.99 1.57 9.17
CA THR A 8 6.40 1.26 10.48
C THR A 8 5.40 0.10 10.36
N ILE A 9 4.60 0.10 9.29
CA ILE A 9 3.69 -0.96 8.87
C ILE A 9 4.44 -2.25 8.51
N TYR A 10 5.53 -2.17 7.75
CA TYR A 10 6.36 -3.32 7.36
C TYR A 10 7.05 -3.95 8.57
N PHE A 11 7.44 -3.16 9.56
CA PHE A 11 7.97 -3.66 10.84
C PHE A 11 6.91 -4.44 11.62
N THR A 12 5.65 -3.95 11.68
CA THR A 12 4.55 -4.69 12.31
C THR A 12 4.27 -6.02 11.62
N ARG A 13 4.43 -6.10 10.29
CA ARG A 13 4.29 -7.33 9.49
C ARG A 13 5.33 -8.41 9.83
N LYS A 14 6.58 -8.02 10.06
CA LYS A 14 7.64 -8.96 10.47
C LYS A 14 7.33 -9.55 11.84
N ASN A 15 6.78 -8.75 12.75
CA ASN A 15 6.34 -9.23 14.06
C ASN A 15 5.06 -10.08 13.95
N PHE A 16 4.06 -9.68 13.16
CA PHE A 16 2.77 -10.39 13.02
C PHE A 16 2.91 -11.79 12.41
N LYS A 17 3.81 -11.99 11.44
CA LYS A 17 4.07 -13.31 10.86
C LYS A 17 4.71 -14.28 11.86
N ILE A 18 5.51 -13.76 12.79
CA ILE A 18 6.06 -14.52 13.93
C ILE A 18 4.95 -14.87 14.95
N PHE A 19 3.90 -14.04 15.05
CA PHE A 19 2.75 -14.26 15.93
C PHE A 19 1.75 -15.30 15.39
N SER A 20 1.54 -15.40 14.07
CA SER A 20 0.60 -16.37 13.48
C SER A 20 1.10 -17.83 13.47
N GLU A 21 2.42 -18.05 13.55
CA GLU A 21 3.02 -19.40 13.48
C GLU A 21 3.18 -20.06 14.86
N LYS A 22 3.03 -19.31 15.98
CA LYS A 22 3.16 -19.85 17.34
C LYS A 22 1.79 -20.19 17.94
N LYS A 23 1.36 -21.45 17.81
CA LYS A 23 0.10 -22.01 18.36
C LYS A 23 -0.05 -21.98 19.89
N HIS A 24 1.00 -21.66 20.64
CA HIS A 24 0.93 -21.53 22.10
C HIS A 24 1.72 -20.30 22.56
N PHE A 25 1.08 -19.13 22.51
CA PHE A 25 1.58 -17.98 23.23
C PHE A 25 1.03 -18.02 24.65
N LYS A 26 1.87 -18.39 25.63
CA LYS A 26 1.55 -18.26 27.04
C LYS A 26 1.41 -16.76 27.35
N PHE A 27 0.18 -16.33 27.62
CA PHE A 27 -0.24 -14.95 27.90
C PHE A 27 0.51 -14.31 29.10
N ASN A 28 1.21 -15.11 29.91
CA ASN A 28 1.72 -14.70 31.22
C ASN A 28 3.00 -13.85 31.18
N GLU A 29 3.71 -13.72 30.05
CA GLU A 29 4.89 -12.83 29.97
C GLU A 29 4.56 -11.39 29.54
N PHE A 30 3.35 -11.15 29.02
CA PHE A 30 2.88 -9.81 28.65
C PHE A 30 1.93 -9.21 29.68
N GLU A 31 1.74 -9.89 30.83
CA GLU A 31 1.30 -9.21 32.05
C GLU A 31 2.35 -8.17 32.41
N SER A 32 2.18 -6.98 31.85
CA SER A 32 2.62 -5.72 32.40
C SER A 32 4.04 -5.77 32.99
N LYS A 33 4.98 -5.08 32.33
CA LYS A 33 5.75 -4.12 33.13
C LYS A 33 4.71 -3.20 33.77
N LYS A 34 4.14 -3.64 34.90
CA LYS A 34 3.26 -2.89 35.79
C LYS A 34 4.07 -1.65 36.03
N TYR A 35 3.73 -0.56 35.34
CA TYR A 35 4.40 0.70 35.55
C TYR A 35 4.18 0.98 37.03
N LYS A 36 5.22 0.74 37.84
CA LYS A 36 5.21 0.98 39.28
C LYS A 36 5.21 2.49 39.46
N PHE A 37 4.06 3.11 39.19
CA PHE A 37 3.73 4.45 39.68
C PHE A 37 3.35 4.38 41.18
N SER A 38 3.72 3.32 41.90
CA SER A 38 3.22 3.02 43.24
C SER A 38 3.45 4.17 44.22
N ASN A 39 4.48 5.00 44.02
CA ASN A 39 4.88 6.04 44.97
C ASN A 39 4.52 7.48 44.53
N LEU A 40 3.77 7.67 43.43
CA LEU A 40 3.42 9.01 42.93
C LEU A 40 2.03 9.46 43.41
N SER A 41 1.92 10.73 43.83
CA SER A 41 0.64 11.34 44.17
C SER A 41 -0.34 11.28 43.00
N ARG A 42 -1.64 11.20 43.30
CA ARG A 42 -2.72 11.12 42.30
C ARG A 42 -2.60 12.23 41.24
N LYS A 43 -2.29 13.46 41.67
CA LYS A 43 -2.09 14.62 40.77
C LYS A 43 -0.94 14.39 39.78
N LYS A 44 0.22 13.92 40.27
CA LYS A 44 1.38 13.60 39.42
C LYS A 44 1.12 12.44 38.46
N LYS A 45 0.34 11.42 38.87
CA LYS A 45 -0.11 10.33 37.99
C LYS A 45 -0.98 10.86 36.85
N ILE A 46 -1.95 11.72 37.17
CA ILE A 46 -2.84 12.34 36.17
C ILE A 46 -2.03 13.20 35.19
N GLU A 47 -1.11 14.04 35.68
CA GLU A 47 -0.28 14.89 34.81
C GLU A 47 0.61 14.06 33.87
N LYS A 48 1.26 13.00 34.36
CA LYS A 48 2.06 12.10 33.50
C LYS A 48 1.20 11.43 32.44
N GLU A 49 0.01 10.97 32.79
CA GLU A 49 -0.91 10.36 31.84
C GLU A 49 -1.42 11.38 30.81
N LYS A 50 -1.72 12.63 31.22
CA LYS A 50 -2.06 13.72 30.29
C LYS A 50 -0.92 14.01 29.30
N ARG A 51 0.31 14.15 29.80
CA ARG A 51 1.50 14.36 28.94
C ARG A 51 1.71 13.20 27.97
N ARG A 52 1.54 11.96 28.45
CA ARG A 52 1.62 10.76 27.62
C ARG A 52 0.58 10.78 26.50
N ARG A 53 -0.69 11.05 26.81
CA ARG A 53 -1.75 11.14 25.79
C ARG A 53 -1.46 12.23 24.77
N TYR A 54 -1.02 13.40 25.23
CA TYR A 54 -0.63 14.50 24.34
C TYR A 54 0.50 14.10 23.39
N GLN A 55 1.55 13.45 23.90
CA GLN A 55 2.65 12.94 23.06
C GLN A 55 2.16 11.94 22.02
N ILE A 56 1.28 11.02 22.40
CA ILE A 56 0.68 10.05 21.47
C ILE A 56 -0.12 10.78 20.39
N TYR A 57 -1.00 11.72 20.76
CA TYR A 57 -1.83 12.43 19.79
C TYR A 57 -1.01 13.30 18.84
N SER A 58 -0.07 14.09 19.35
CA SER A 58 0.86 14.85 18.51
C SER A 58 1.67 13.95 17.56
N THR A 59 2.01 12.75 18.02
CA THR A 59 2.69 11.75 17.17
C THR A 59 1.81 11.21 16.07
N LEU A 60 0.57 10.89 16.41
CA LEU A 60 -0.40 10.43 15.42
C LEU A 60 -0.69 11.55 14.41
N ASP A 61 -0.94 12.78 14.83
CA ASP A 61 -1.21 13.92 13.94
C ASP A 61 -0.06 14.16 12.95
N TYR A 62 1.17 14.13 13.44
CA TYR A 62 2.35 14.25 12.58
C TYR A 62 2.44 13.13 11.54
N LEU A 63 2.21 11.89 11.95
CA LEU A 63 2.22 10.74 11.03
C LEU A 63 1.06 10.80 10.03
N LEU A 64 -0.13 11.22 10.47
CA LEU A 64 -1.34 11.34 9.65
C LEU A 64 -1.17 12.40 8.55
N SER A 65 -0.47 13.51 8.81
CA SER A 65 -0.23 14.56 7.81
C SER A 65 0.60 14.09 6.60
N ARG A 66 1.25 12.93 6.70
CA ARG A 66 2.14 12.35 5.67
C ARG A 66 1.53 11.18 4.93
N ILE A 67 0.27 10.88 5.21
CA ILE A 67 -0.42 9.75 4.63
C ILE A 67 -0.69 10.00 3.15
N THR A 68 -0.52 8.95 2.38
CA THR A 68 -0.88 8.88 0.96
C THR A 68 -1.91 7.77 0.77
N PHE A 69 -2.56 7.73 -0.39
CA PHE A 69 -3.49 6.63 -0.71
C PHE A 69 -2.84 5.24 -0.67
N TYR A 70 -1.50 5.15 -0.82
CA TYR A 70 -0.78 3.86 -0.71
C TYR A 70 -0.85 3.26 0.69
N ASP A 71 -0.97 4.07 1.73
CA ASP A 71 -1.07 3.58 3.12
C ASP A 71 -2.40 2.86 3.38
N PHE A 72 -3.39 3.07 2.50
CA PHE A 72 -4.69 2.42 2.52
C PHE A 72 -4.79 1.24 1.55
N PHE A 73 -3.72 0.91 0.82
CA PHE A 73 -3.74 -0.26 -0.04
C PHE A 73 -3.76 -1.51 0.82
N SER A 74 -4.65 -2.44 0.47
CA SER A 74 -4.48 -3.82 0.90
C SER A 74 -3.11 -4.33 0.43
N PRO A 75 -2.52 -5.31 1.11
CA PRO A 75 -1.28 -5.92 0.67
C PRO A 75 -1.23 -6.37 -0.78
N ASP A 76 -2.34 -6.91 -1.27
CA ASP A 76 -2.40 -7.43 -2.64
C ASP A 76 -2.49 -6.29 -3.65
N ALA A 77 -3.25 -5.23 -3.38
CA ALA A 77 -3.23 -3.99 -4.17
C ALA A 77 -1.84 -3.35 -4.18
N PHE A 78 -1.14 -3.35 -3.04
CA PHE A 78 0.22 -2.82 -2.94
C PHE A 78 1.23 -3.66 -3.74
N LYS A 79 1.13 -5.00 -3.68
CA LYS A 79 1.93 -5.90 -4.51
C LYS A 79 1.68 -5.67 -6.00
N ILE A 80 0.43 -5.47 -6.42
CA ILE A 80 0.08 -5.16 -7.81
C ILE A 80 0.81 -3.88 -8.26
N ALA A 81 0.79 -2.82 -7.44
CA ALA A 81 1.53 -1.60 -7.75
C ALA A 81 3.05 -1.85 -7.88
N ILE A 82 3.65 -2.65 -7.00
CA ILE A 82 5.07 -3.03 -7.07
C ILE A 82 5.37 -3.84 -8.34
N TYR A 83 4.59 -4.87 -8.63
CA TYR A 83 4.79 -5.73 -9.79
C TYR A 83 4.64 -4.97 -11.10
N SER A 84 3.75 -3.98 -11.16
CA SER A 84 3.64 -3.12 -12.35
C SER A 84 4.92 -2.33 -12.62
N LYS A 85 5.63 -1.85 -11.58
CA LYS A 85 6.97 -1.24 -11.73
C LYS A 85 8.00 -2.25 -12.18
N TYR A 86 7.94 -3.48 -11.68
CA TYR A 86 8.83 -4.55 -12.09
C TYR A 86 8.66 -4.88 -13.59
N TYR A 87 7.42 -4.98 -14.08
CA TYR A 87 7.16 -5.17 -15.50
C TYR A 87 7.66 -4.00 -16.36
N ALA A 88 7.45 -2.76 -15.91
CA ALA A 88 7.98 -1.60 -16.60
C ALA A 88 9.52 -1.62 -16.67
N HIS A 89 10.18 -2.12 -15.62
CA HIS A 89 11.63 -2.29 -15.59
C HIS A 89 12.10 -3.34 -16.62
N ILE A 90 11.47 -4.52 -16.65
CA ILE A 90 11.80 -5.58 -17.62
C ILE A 90 11.65 -5.07 -19.06
N LEU A 91 10.60 -4.29 -19.32
CA LEU A 91 10.30 -3.73 -20.64
C LEU A 91 11.09 -2.44 -20.96
N ASN A 92 12.06 -2.07 -20.12
CA ASN A 92 12.85 -0.84 -20.24
C ASN A 92 12.01 0.44 -20.46
N LYS A 93 10.84 0.53 -19.81
CA LYS A 93 9.95 1.68 -19.92
C LYS A 93 10.31 2.73 -18.87
N LYS A 94 10.27 4.01 -19.27
CA LYS A 94 10.51 5.14 -18.36
C LYS A 94 9.40 5.28 -17.30
N ASN A 95 8.16 4.99 -17.70
CA ASN A 95 6.97 5.12 -16.86
C ASN A 95 6.15 3.83 -16.88
N VAL A 96 5.47 3.55 -15.78
CA VAL A 96 4.50 2.45 -15.70
C VAL A 96 3.19 2.86 -16.40
N SER A 97 2.68 2.02 -17.29
CA SER A 97 1.42 2.18 -18.00
C SER A 97 0.32 1.24 -17.49
N THR A 98 -0.94 1.53 -17.82
CA THR A 98 -2.10 0.85 -17.24
C THR A 98 -2.24 -0.60 -17.65
N ASP A 99 -1.79 -0.97 -18.85
CA ASP A 99 -1.65 -2.36 -19.29
C ASP A 99 -0.68 -3.17 -18.41
N LEU A 100 0.45 -2.59 -18.00
CA LEU A 100 1.38 -3.23 -17.06
C LEU A 100 0.81 -3.33 -15.65
N LEU A 101 -0.01 -2.35 -15.24
CA LEU A 101 -0.78 -2.44 -14.00
C LEU A 101 -1.82 -3.57 -14.07
N PHE A 102 -2.51 -3.72 -15.19
CA PHE A 102 -3.46 -4.82 -15.40
C PHE A 102 -2.75 -6.18 -15.36
N LEU A 103 -1.60 -6.31 -16.02
CA LEU A 103 -0.79 -7.53 -15.99
C LEU A 103 -0.42 -7.94 -14.55
N ALA A 104 -0.07 -6.98 -13.72
CA ALA A 104 0.34 -7.20 -12.34
C ALA A 104 -0.75 -7.81 -11.43
N PHE A 105 -2.03 -7.77 -11.83
CA PHE A 105 -3.10 -8.46 -11.10
C PHE A 105 -2.90 -9.98 -11.04
N PHE A 106 -2.28 -10.57 -12.05
CA PHE A 106 -2.05 -12.02 -12.11
C PHE A 106 -0.87 -12.48 -11.25
N ASN A 107 -0.17 -11.56 -10.60
CA ASN A 107 0.98 -11.85 -9.72
C ASN A 107 0.67 -11.68 -8.24
N SER A 108 -0.51 -11.14 -7.89
CA SER A 108 -0.98 -11.19 -6.51
C SER A 108 -1.61 -12.54 -6.25
N ASN A 109 -1.36 -13.16 -5.09
CA ASN A 109 -2.09 -14.38 -4.70
C ASN A 109 -3.51 -14.02 -4.21
N SER A 110 -4.25 -13.30 -5.05
CA SER A 110 -5.60 -12.81 -4.75
C SER A 110 -6.64 -13.75 -5.32
N GLU A 111 -7.76 -13.89 -4.61
CA GLU A 111 -8.92 -14.65 -5.11
C GLU A 111 -9.51 -14.01 -6.39
N LEU A 112 -9.20 -12.74 -6.64
CA LEU A 112 -9.55 -12.04 -7.87
C LEU A 112 -9.09 -12.79 -9.12
N ILE A 113 -7.92 -13.44 -9.10
CA ILE A 113 -7.42 -14.21 -10.28
C ILE A 113 -8.42 -15.29 -10.69
N SER A 114 -8.92 -16.07 -9.73
CA SER A 114 -9.90 -17.13 -10.01
C SER A 114 -11.18 -16.59 -10.65
N ILE A 115 -11.59 -15.37 -10.27
CA ILE A 115 -12.74 -14.70 -10.86
C ILE A 115 -12.41 -14.29 -12.30
N LEU A 116 -11.27 -13.65 -12.53
CA LEU A 116 -10.85 -13.24 -13.87
C LEU A 116 -10.76 -14.44 -14.82
N GLU A 117 -10.23 -15.56 -14.36
CA GLU A 117 -10.14 -16.80 -15.12
C GLU A 117 -11.52 -17.39 -15.48
N ASN A 118 -12.49 -17.32 -14.56
CA ASN A 118 -13.87 -17.75 -14.82
C ASN A 118 -14.56 -16.90 -15.91
N PHE A 119 -14.12 -15.65 -16.09
CA PHE A 119 -14.57 -14.78 -17.18
C PHE A 119 -13.68 -14.89 -18.44
N GLY A 120 -12.79 -15.88 -18.51
CA GLY A 120 -11.93 -16.13 -19.67
C GLY A 120 -10.71 -15.21 -19.76
N ILE A 121 -10.47 -14.35 -18.77
CA ILE A 121 -9.30 -13.46 -18.73
C ILE A 121 -8.11 -14.25 -18.17
N LYS A 122 -7.33 -14.87 -19.05
CA LYS A 122 -6.17 -15.70 -18.65
C LYS A 122 -4.87 -14.92 -18.77
N GLN A 123 -4.00 -15.07 -17.77
CA GLN A 123 -2.67 -14.43 -17.74
C GLN A 123 -1.89 -14.66 -19.04
N LYS A 124 -1.81 -15.91 -19.50
CA LYS A 124 -1.07 -16.29 -20.73
C LYS A 124 -1.50 -15.52 -21.97
N GLN A 125 -2.80 -15.22 -22.09
CA GLN A 125 -3.33 -14.47 -23.24
C GLN A 125 -2.96 -12.99 -23.12
N LEU A 126 -3.13 -12.41 -21.92
CA LEU A 126 -2.75 -11.03 -21.65
C LEU A 126 -1.24 -10.80 -21.83
N ASP A 127 -0.41 -11.72 -21.34
CA ASP A 127 1.04 -11.70 -21.55
C ASP A 127 1.33 -11.60 -23.05
N ARG A 128 0.81 -12.52 -23.87
CA ARG A 128 1.05 -12.51 -25.33
C ARG A 128 0.65 -11.19 -25.98
N MET A 129 -0.47 -10.59 -25.59
CA MET A 129 -0.91 -9.31 -26.14
C MET A 129 0.03 -8.17 -25.78
N ILE A 130 0.40 -8.07 -24.51
CA ILE A 130 1.32 -7.03 -24.01
C ILE A 130 2.70 -7.20 -24.64
N TRP A 131 3.22 -8.43 -24.69
CA TRP A 131 4.48 -8.73 -25.32
C TRP A 131 4.46 -8.37 -26.81
N ASN A 132 3.49 -8.85 -27.59
CA ASN A 132 3.40 -8.50 -29.02
C ASN A 132 3.32 -6.99 -29.27
N TYR A 133 2.74 -6.23 -28.34
CA TYR A 133 2.68 -4.77 -28.43
C TYR A 133 4.05 -4.11 -28.18
N TYR A 134 4.84 -4.65 -27.24
CA TYR A 134 6.15 -4.11 -26.87
C TYR A 134 7.33 -4.73 -27.63
N ASP A 135 7.22 -5.95 -28.13
CA ASP A 135 8.26 -6.66 -28.90
C ASP A 135 8.51 -6.04 -30.25
N LYS A 136 7.50 -5.40 -30.86
CA LYS A 136 7.72 -4.60 -32.07
C LYS A 136 8.76 -3.48 -31.87
N SER A 137 9.12 -3.17 -30.62
CA SER A 137 10.16 -2.19 -30.26
C SER A 137 11.46 -2.80 -29.75
N LEU A 138 11.58 -4.13 -29.64
CA LEU A 138 12.77 -4.84 -29.18
C LEU A 138 13.27 -5.74 -30.31
N GLU A 139 14.52 -5.53 -30.74
CA GLU A 139 15.15 -6.35 -31.76
C GLU A 139 15.30 -7.80 -31.22
N LYS A 140 14.34 -8.66 -31.60
CA LYS A 140 14.27 -10.13 -31.42
C LYS A 140 13.88 -10.64 -30.01
N PRO A 141 12.62 -11.07 -29.81
CA PRO A 141 12.29 -11.92 -28.67
C PRO A 141 12.83 -13.33 -28.87
N SER A 142 13.75 -13.77 -28.00
CA SER A 142 14.06 -15.19 -27.92
C SER A 142 12.88 -15.92 -27.27
N LYS A 143 12.40 -17.00 -27.90
CA LYS A 143 11.29 -17.86 -27.43
C LYS A 143 11.46 -18.36 -25.98
N ASN A 144 12.67 -18.27 -25.42
CA ASN A 144 12.99 -18.65 -24.05
C ASN A 144 12.54 -17.63 -22.98
N TYR A 145 12.24 -16.37 -23.33
CA TYR A 145 11.93 -15.32 -22.35
C TYR A 145 10.64 -15.54 -21.54
N PHE A 146 9.61 -16.11 -22.16
CA PHE A 146 8.33 -16.42 -21.50
C PHE A 146 8.50 -17.46 -20.39
N PHE A 147 9.35 -18.47 -20.62
CA PHE A 147 9.69 -19.45 -19.60
C PHE A 147 10.56 -18.84 -18.52
N THR A 148 11.48 -17.94 -18.86
CA THR A 148 12.32 -17.26 -17.86
C THR A 148 11.52 -16.32 -16.98
N ILE A 149 10.51 -15.58 -17.42
CA ILE A 149 9.79 -14.66 -16.52
C ILE A 149 8.92 -15.41 -15.52
N ASN A 150 8.19 -16.45 -15.94
CA ASN A 150 7.44 -17.29 -15.00
C ASN A 150 8.39 -18.07 -14.08
N ARG A 151 9.56 -18.52 -14.57
CA ARG A 151 10.58 -19.15 -13.72
C ARG A 151 11.29 -18.16 -12.81
N ILE A 152 11.57 -16.94 -13.27
CA ILE A 152 12.19 -15.85 -12.51
C ILE A 152 11.22 -15.42 -11.44
N LEU A 153 9.94 -15.17 -11.74
CA LEU A 153 8.91 -14.79 -10.76
C LEU A 153 8.63 -15.91 -9.75
N ARG A 154 8.56 -17.17 -10.20
CA ARG A 154 8.35 -18.33 -9.31
C ARG A 154 9.57 -18.62 -8.42
N ASN A 155 10.79 -18.44 -8.95
CA ASN A 155 12.02 -18.47 -8.17
C ASN A 155 12.23 -17.17 -7.35
N PHE A 156 11.63 -16.06 -7.76
CA PHE A 156 11.62 -14.78 -7.04
C PHE A 156 10.82 -14.91 -5.76
N TRP A 157 9.80 -15.77 -5.75
CA TRP A 157 9.03 -16.08 -4.55
C TRP A 157 9.86 -16.86 -3.52
N SER A 158 10.67 -17.83 -3.94
CA SER A 158 11.68 -18.43 -3.05
C SER A 158 12.76 -17.42 -2.63
N SER A 159 12.99 -16.38 -3.44
CA SER A 159 13.96 -15.32 -3.19
C SER A 159 13.33 -13.97 -2.83
N LEU A 160 12.13 -13.93 -2.22
CA LEU A 160 11.56 -12.68 -1.70
C LEU A 160 12.42 -12.08 -0.56
N PHE A 161 13.44 -12.84 -0.10
CA PHE A 161 14.59 -12.40 0.69
C PHE A 161 15.69 -11.65 -0.09
N PHE A 162 15.66 -11.63 -1.43
CA PHE A 162 16.68 -11.07 -2.34
C PHE A 162 16.13 -9.95 -3.25
N ILE A 163 15.12 -9.19 -2.80
CA ILE A 163 14.78 -7.87 -3.39
C ILE A 163 15.86 -6.84 -3.01
N ASN A 164 17.12 -7.15 -3.27
CA ASN A 164 18.26 -6.23 -3.20
C ASN A 164 18.84 -5.94 -4.58
N LYS A 165 18.33 -6.55 -5.67
CA LYS A 165 18.50 -5.94 -6.99
C LYS A 165 17.69 -4.66 -6.98
N LYS A 166 18.37 -3.52 -6.81
CA LYS A 166 17.81 -2.16 -6.79
C LYS A 166 16.87 -2.00 -7.99
N LEU A 167 15.58 -2.22 -7.76
CA LEU A 167 14.52 -1.70 -8.62
C LEU A 167 14.88 -0.23 -8.84
N ASN A 168 14.98 0.18 -10.10
CA ASN A 168 15.40 1.54 -10.41
C ASN A 168 14.40 2.49 -9.75
N SER A 169 14.80 3.13 -8.64
CA SER A 169 13.94 3.99 -7.82
C SER A 169 13.40 5.19 -8.61
N LYS A 170 13.98 5.44 -9.79
CA LYS A 170 13.57 6.46 -10.74
C LYS A 170 12.30 6.12 -11.53
N LEU A 171 11.82 4.86 -11.52
CA LEU A 171 10.60 4.50 -12.24
C LEU A 171 9.37 5.15 -11.60
N LYS A 172 8.75 6.05 -12.36
CA LYS A 172 7.54 6.78 -11.97
C LYS A 172 6.30 6.10 -12.55
N PHE A 173 5.19 6.17 -11.82
CA PHE A 173 3.89 5.87 -12.39
C PHE A 173 3.53 6.96 -13.40
N SER A 174 2.88 6.58 -14.49
CA SER A 174 2.29 7.56 -15.40
C SER A 174 1.20 8.37 -14.69
N GLN A 175 0.91 9.55 -15.20
CA GLN A 175 -0.17 10.41 -14.68
C GLN A 175 -1.53 9.69 -14.71
N GLU A 176 -1.76 8.86 -15.72
CA GLU A 176 -2.96 8.02 -15.85
C GLU A 176 -3.11 7.07 -14.66
N ILE A 177 -2.04 6.38 -14.25
CA ILE A 177 -2.07 5.48 -13.09
C ILE A 177 -2.30 6.24 -11.79
N ASN A 178 -1.65 7.39 -11.59
CA ASN A 178 -1.88 8.19 -10.39
C ASN A 178 -3.36 8.60 -10.26
N LYS A 179 -3.98 9.03 -11.38
CA LYS A 179 -5.43 9.31 -11.42
C LYS A 179 -6.27 8.08 -11.11
N ILE A 180 -5.87 6.88 -11.56
CA ILE A 180 -6.56 5.63 -11.21
C ILE A 180 -6.45 5.36 -9.70
N PHE A 181 -5.29 5.55 -9.09
CA PHE A 181 -5.12 5.34 -7.65
C PHE A 181 -5.92 6.34 -6.81
N GLU A 182 -5.94 7.62 -7.21
CA GLU A 182 -6.77 8.64 -6.57
C GLU A 182 -8.27 8.30 -6.70
N LYS A 183 -8.72 7.92 -7.90
CA LYS A 183 -10.11 7.48 -8.11
C LYS A 183 -10.45 6.22 -7.34
N ALA A 184 -9.49 5.29 -7.17
CA ALA A 184 -9.70 4.08 -6.37
C ALA A 184 -9.88 4.43 -4.88
N ALA A 185 -9.13 5.42 -4.38
CA ALA A 185 -9.32 5.95 -3.03
C ALA A 185 -10.71 6.61 -2.86
N ILE A 186 -11.12 7.43 -3.83
CA ILE A 186 -12.45 8.05 -3.83
C ILE A 186 -13.55 6.99 -3.88
N ASN A 187 -13.40 5.96 -4.72
CA ASN A 187 -14.34 4.85 -4.83
C ASN A 187 -14.42 4.04 -3.52
N ALA A 188 -13.29 3.73 -2.90
CA ALA A 188 -13.25 3.03 -1.61
C ALA A 188 -14.09 3.79 -0.56
N LEU A 189 -13.83 5.09 -0.40
CA LEU A 189 -14.49 5.93 0.60
C LEU A 189 -15.96 6.20 0.27
N ASN A 190 -16.24 6.72 -0.92
CA ASN A 190 -17.55 7.26 -1.24
C ASN A 190 -18.54 6.18 -1.66
N ARG A 191 -18.08 5.20 -2.46
CA ARG A 191 -18.96 4.19 -3.05
C ARG A 191 -19.02 2.92 -2.21
N PHE A 192 -17.86 2.40 -1.80
CA PHE A 192 -17.79 1.13 -1.06
C PHE A 192 -17.83 1.31 0.45
N LYS A 193 -17.73 2.57 0.94
CA LYS A 193 -17.77 2.93 2.36
C LYS A 193 -16.72 2.18 3.18
N THR A 194 -15.54 1.98 2.61
CA THR A 194 -14.37 1.36 3.24
C THR A 194 -13.15 2.26 3.07
N PRO A 195 -12.30 2.40 4.09
CA PRO A 195 -11.05 3.15 3.95
C PRO A 195 -9.98 2.36 3.19
N ILE A 196 -10.19 1.07 2.89
CA ILE A 196 -9.16 0.19 2.32
C ILE A 196 -9.35 0.02 0.82
N ILE A 197 -8.27 0.20 0.07
CA ILE A 197 -8.22 -0.02 -1.37
C ILE A 197 -7.81 -1.47 -1.61
N THR A 198 -8.80 -2.34 -1.85
CA THR A 198 -8.58 -3.74 -2.18
C THR A 198 -8.21 -3.93 -3.65
N SER A 199 -7.73 -5.12 -4.01
CA SER A 199 -7.46 -5.44 -5.42
C SER A 199 -8.73 -5.31 -6.27
N GLU A 200 -9.90 -5.70 -5.75
CA GLU A 200 -11.16 -5.58 -6.48
C GLU A 200 -11.58 -4.13 -6.71
N ILE A 201 -11.39 -3.24 -5.72
CA ILE A 201 -11.70 -1.82 -5.88
C ILE A 201 -10.77 -1.20 -6.93
N LEU A 202 -9.48 -1.53 -6.87
CA LEU A 202 -8.51 -1.07 -7.86
C LEU A 202 -8.87 -1.58 -9.26
N PHE A 203 -9.27 -2.84 -9.39
CA PHE A 203 -9.67 -3.45 -10.66
C PHE A 203 -10.94 -2.83 -11.23
N ILE A 204 -11.99 -2.66 -10.41
CA ILE A 204 -13.23 -1.99 -10.81
C ILE A 204 -12.92 -0.56 -11.31
N THR A 205 -12.04 0.15 -10.62
CA THR A 205 -11.66 1.52 -11.01
C THR A 205 -10.93 1.50 -12.36
N LEU A 206 -10.02 0.54 -12.58
CA LEU A 206 -9.34 0.33 -13.85
C LEU A 206 -10.30 0.01 -15.00
N MET A 207 -11.32 -0.81 -14.74
CA MET A 207 -12.39 -1.12 -15.70
C MET A 207 -13.20 0.14 -16.09
N GLU A 208 -13.57 0.96 -15.09
CA GLU A 208 -14.44 2.12 -15.30
C GLU A 208 -13.77 3.25 -16.10
N GLU A 209 -12.44 3.33 -16.08
CA GLU A 209 -11.66 4.28 -16.87
C GLU A 209 -11.53 3.87 -18.35
N LYS A 210 -12.61 4.05 -19.12
CA LYS A 210 -12.79 3.58 -20.51
C LYS A 210 -11.67 3.97 -21.50
N LYS A 211 -10.96 5.07 -21.27
CA LYS A 211 -9.93 5.60 -22.20
C LYS A 211 -8.55 4.94 -22.02
N THR A 212 -8.36 4.16 -20.97
CA THR A 212 -7.06 3.56 -20.59
C THR A 212 -6.71 2.36 -21.47
N LYS A 213 -5.41 2.03 -21.57
CA LYS A 213 -4.97 0.81 -22.28
C LYS A 213 -5.51 -0.45 -21.62
N ALA A 214 -5.49 -0.48 -20.28
CA ALA A 214 -6.07 -1.57 -19.51
C ALA A 214 -7.55 -1.78 -19.83
N ALA A 215 -8.37 -0.72 -19.82
CA ALA A 215 -9.80 -0.86 -20.10
C ALA A 215 -10.06 -1.40 -21.52
N LYS A 216 -9.26 -1.00 -22.50
CA LYS A 216 -9.32 -1.56 -23.86
C LYS A 216 -8.98 -3.06 -23.88
N LEU A 217 -7.94 -3.48 -23.16
CA LEU A 217 -7.58 -4.90 -23.01
C LEU A 217 -8.67 -5.69 -22.28
N ILE A 218 -9.23 -5.15 -21.19
CA ILE A 218 -10.32 -5.83 -20.46
C ILE A 218 -11.56 -5.98 -21.35
N ARG A 219 -11.91 -4.94 -22.12
CA ARG A 219 -13.02 -5.01 -23.11
C ARG A 219 -12.78 -6.02 -24.22
N TYR A 220 -11.52 -6.25 -24.60
CA TYR A 220 -11.20 -7.30 -25.58
C TYR A 220 -11.55 -8.69 -25.03
N PHE A 221 -11.31 -8.95 -23.74
CA PHE A 221 -11.71 -10.22 -23.11
C PHE A 221 -13.20 -10.29 -22.78
N LEU A 222 -13.85 -9.14 -22.56
CA LEU A 222 -15.27 -9.02 -22.21
C LEU A 222 -16.02 -8.24 -23.30
N PRO A 223 -16.16 -8.80 -24.51
CA PRO A 223 -16.79 -8.08 -25.63
C PRO A 223 -18.26 -7.76 -25.35
N ASN A 224 -18.93 -8.62 -24.58
CA ASN A 224 -20.35 -8.48 -24.26
C ASN A 224 -20.55 -7.59 -23.02
N GLN A 225 -21.43 -6.58 -23.15
CA GLN A 225 -21.81 -5.71 -22.04
C GLN A 225 -22.36 -6.50 -20.84
N THR A 226 -23.05 -7.62 -21.08
CA THR A 226 -23.54 -8.52 -20.04
C THR A 226 -22.40 -9.12 -19.22
N GLN A 227 -21.33 -9.63 -19.86
CA GLN A 227 -20.17 -10.20 -19.16
C GLN A 227 -19.45 -9.12 -18.33
N TRP A 228 -19.32 -7.91 -18.89
CA TRP A 228 -18.77 -6.76 -18.18
C TRP A 228 -19.56 -6.45 -16.90
N LEU A 229 -20.89 -6.41 -16.98
CA LEU A 229 -21.75 -6.14 -15.84
C LEU A 229 -21.74 -7.28 -14.82
N LEU A 230 -21.72 -8.54 -15.26
CA LEU A 230 -21.65 -9.71 -14.40
C LEU A 230 -20.33 -9.76 -13.60
N LEU A 231 -19.19 -9.54 -14.26
CA LEU A 231 -17.89 -9.46 -13.57
C LEU A 231 -17.91 -8.34 -12.53
N ARG A 232 -18.34 -7.14 -12.94
CA ARG A 232 -18.45 -5.99 -12.04
C ARG A 232 -19.35 -6.30 -10.83
N TYR A 233 -20.51 -6.92 -11.06
CA TYR A 233 -21.43 -7.32 -9.99
C TYR A 233 -20.78 -8.32 -9.03
N GLN A 234 -20.07 -9.34 -9.54
CA GLN A 234 -19.41 -10.34 -8.69
C GLN A 234 -18.34 -9.72 -7.79
N LEU A 235 -17.56 -8.78 -8.32
CA LEU A 235 -16.56 -8.04 -7.54
C LEU A 235 -17.21 -7.15 -6.47
N ILE A 236 -18.25 -6.38 -6.84
CA ILE A 236 -19.00 -5.53 -5.92
C ILE A 236 -19.63 -6.36 -4.79
N LYS A 237 -20.25 -7.50 -5.13
CA LYS A 237 -20.86 -8.42 -4.16
C LYS A 237 -19.83 -8.91 -3.13
N ARG A 238 -18.61 -9.22 -3.57
CA ARG A 238 -17.52 -9.65 -2.67
C ARG A 238 -17.05 -8.52 -1.75
N ILE A 239 -16.85 -7.32 -2.27
CA ILE A 239 -16.50 -6.14 -1.46
C ILE A 239 -17.56 -5.91 -0.38
N HIS A 240 -18.84 -5.89 -0.76
CA HIS A 240 -19.93 -5.71 0.20
C HIS A 240 -20.02 -6.82 1.24
N LYS A 241 -19.84 -8.09 0.85
CA LYS A 241 -19.83 -9.22 1.79
C LYS A 241 -18.73 -9.06 2.84
N ARG A 242 -17.50 -8.71 2.43
CA ARG A 242 -16.37 -8.49 3.33
C ARG A 242 -16.66 -7.32 4.28
N GLU A 243 -17.14 -6.20 3.75
CA GLU A 243 -17.47 -5.01 4.53
C GLU A 243 -18.56 -5.30 5.58
N LEU A 244 -19.60 -6.06 5.20
CA LEU A 244 -20.66 -6.48 6.11
C LEU A 244 -20.12 -7.37 7.23
N LEU A 245 -19.25 -8.33 6.90
CA LEU A 245 -18.62 -9.21 7.89
C LEU A 245 -17.78 -8.41 8.89
N ILE A 246 -16.95 -7.47 8.42
CA ILE A 246 -16.15 -6.59 9.30
C ILE A 246 -17.07 -5.83 10.26
N ARG A 247 -18.15 -5.22 9.74
CA ARG A 247 -19.10 -4.45 10.55
C ARG A 247 -19.86 -5.29 11.58
N LYS A 248 -20.17 -6.55 11.25
CA LYS A 248 -20.87 -7.50 12.11
C LYS A 248 -19.95 -8.05 13.21
N LEU A 249 -18.73 -8.43 12.85
CA LEU A 249 -17.78 -9.09 13.75
C LEU A 249 -17.05 -8.11 14.67
N THR A 250 -17.06 -6.80 14.39
CA THR A 250 -16.32 -5.82 15.19
C THR A 250 -17.22 -4.73 15.78
N LYS A 251 -16.95 -4.38 17.04
CA LYS A 251 -17.59 -3.25 17.72
C LYS A 251 -17.25 -1.94 17.00
N LYS A 252 -18.17 -0.96 17.02
CA LYS A 252 -18.02 0.32 16.31
C LYS A 252 -16.69 1.02 16.63
N ASN A 253 -16.26 1.00 17.90
CA ASN A 253 -15.00 1.57 18.39
C ASN A 253 -13.75 0.72 18.10
N GLN A 254 -13.87 -0.43 17.44
CA GLN A 254 -12.75 -1.27 17.02
C GLN A 254 -12.61 -1.33 15.49
N ARG A 255 -13.61 -0.86 14.74
CA ARG A 255 -13.61 -0.91 13.27
C ARG A 255 -12.39 -0.25 12.64
N TYR A 256 -11.92 0.88 13.19
CA TYR A 256 -10.74 1.53 12.65
C TYR A 256 -9.47 0.66 12.78
N PHE A 257 -9.31 -0.06 13.90
CA PHE A 257 -8.22 -1.04 14.04
C PHE A 257 -8.42 -2.25 13.13
N ALA A 258 -9.67 -2.67 12.91
CA ALA A 258 -9.96 -3.72 11.96
C ALA A 258 -9.47 -3.32 10.56
N TYR A 259 -9.81 -2.13 10.08
CA TYR A 259 -9.33 -1.64 8.78
C TYR A 259 -7.81 -1.48 8.72
N LEU A 260 -7.17 -0.97 9.78
CA LEU A 260 -5.71 -0.93 9.85
C LEU A 260 -5.07 -2.32 9.81
N LEU A 261 -5.71 -3.32 10.41
CA LEU A 261 -5.26 -4.71 10.29
C LEU A 261 -5.40 -5.22 8.84
N LEU A 262 -6.44 -4.80 8.10
CA LEU A 262 -6.62 -5.18 6.69
C LEU A 262 -5.51 -4.66 5.77
N THR A 263 -4.82 -3.58 6.11
CA THR A 263 -3.64 -3.13 5.33
C THR A 263 -2.44 -4.07 5.53
N GLN A 264 -2.50 -4.96 6.53
CA GLN A 264 -1.44 -5.92 6.85
C GLN A 264 -1.72 -7.34 6.35
N LEU A 265 -3.00 -7.71 6.25
CA LEU A 265 -3.41 -9.06 5.87
C LEU A 265 -3.68 -9.17 4.37
N THR A 266 -3.13 -10.21 3.75
CA THR A 266 -3.52 -10.60 2.39
C THR A 266 -4.99 -10.99 2.35
N GLU A 267 -5.59 -11.00 1.15
CA GLU A 267 -6.99 -11.36 1.00
C GLU A 267 -7.32 -12.79 1.48
N LEU A 268 -6.38 -13.72 1.35
CA LEU A 268 -6.51 -15.10 1.83
C LEU A 268 -6.44 -15.19 3.37
N GLU A 269 -5.50 -14.47 3.99
CA GLU A 269 -5.42 -14.38 5.46
C GLU A 269 -6.67 -13.70 6.02
N LEU A 270 -7.17 -12.68 5.30
CA LEU A 270 -8.39 -11.99 5.67
C LEU A 270 -9.62 -12.90 5.58
N SER A 271 -9.78 -13.64 4.48
CA SER A 271 -10.92 -14.54 4.36
C SER A 271 -10.90 -15.59 5.47
N HIS A 272 -9.75 -16.22 5.71
CA HIS A 272 -9.59 -17.15 6.84
C HIS A 272 -9.97 -16.52 8.19
N THR A 273 -9.38 -15.37 8.53
CA THR A 273 -9.64 -14.71 9.84
C THR A 273 -11.08 -14.23 10.01
N LEU A 274 -11.75 -13.77 8.95
CA LEU A 274 -13.16 -13.37 9.02
C LEU A 274 -14.10 -14.57 9.25
N PHE A 275 -13.71 -15.77 8.83
CA PHE A 275 -14.54 -16.97 8.97
C PHE A 275 -14.28 -17.77 10.25
N THR A 276 -13.17 -17.54 10.96
CA THR A 276 -12.80 -18.33 12.16
C THR A 276 -13.37 -17.83 13.50
N GLU A 277 -14.39 -16.96 13.53
CA GLU A 277 -14.97 -16.31 14.74
C GLU A 277 -13.99 -15.52 15.65
N THR A 278 -12.68 -15.68 15.47
CA THR A 278 -11.59 -15.03 16.23
C THR A 278 -11.21 -13.64 15.71
N PHE A 279 -11.93 -13.10 14.74
CA PHE A 279 -11.60 -11.81 14.12
C PHE A 279 -11.58 -10.67 15.14
N ALA A 280 -12.58 -10.60 16.02
CA ALA A 280 -12.68 -9.55 17.04
C ALA A 280 -11.50 -9.58 18.02
N GLU A 281 -11.08 -10.78 18.43
CA GLU A 281 -9.94 -10.99 19.31
C GLU A 281 -8.64 -10.58 18.63
N THR A 282 -8.46 -10.97 17.37
CA THR A 282 -7.31 -10.58 16.54
C THR A 282 -7.20 -9.06 16.44
N VAL A 283 -8.32 -8.37 16.20
CA VAL A 283 -8.37 -6.89 16.17
C VAL A 283 -7.98 -6.28 17.53
N SER A 284 -8.42 -6.88 18.64
CA SER A 284 -8.08 -6.44 19.99
C SER A 284 -6.57 -6.59 20.30
N ILE A 285 -6.00 -7.73 19.92
CA ILE A 285 -4.56 -8.00 20.04
C ILE A 285 -3.77 -6.99 19.22
N PHE A 286 -4.13 -6.83 17.95
CA PHE A 286 -3.48 -5.88 17.04
C PHE A 286 -3.52 -4.44 17.57
N ARG A 287 -4.66 -3.98 18.08
CA ARG A 287 -4.79 -2.68 18.75
C ARG A 287 -3.76 -2.52 19.87
N ASN A 288 -3.71 -3.50 20.78
CA ASN A 288 -2.87 -3.39 21.96
C ASN A 288 -1.39 -3.35 21.56
N THR A 289 -1.00 -4.14 20.55
CA THR A 289 0.35 -4.11 19.96
C THR A 289 0.68 -2.74 19.36
N LEU A 290 -0.22 -2.16 18.55
CA LEU A 290 -0.02 -0.82 17.98
C LEU A 290 0.15 0.26 19.05
N ILE A 291 -0.67 0.22 20.11
CA ILE A 291 -0.56 1.17 21.22
C ILE A 291 0.81 1.01 21.89
N MET A 292 1.24 -0.22 22.15
CA MET A 292 2.54 -0.48 22.78
C MET A 292 3.71 -0.03 21.91
N GLU A 293 3.68 -0.28 20.61
CA GLU A 293 4.73 0.17 19.69
C GLU A 293 4.75 1.69 19.55
N SER A 294 3.60 2.35 19.45
CA SER A 294 3.53 3.81 19.34
C SER A 294 4.14 4.53 20.56
N LEU A 295 3.99 3.95 21.76
CA LEU A 295 4.61 4.47 22.99
C LEU A 295 6.13 4.39 23.00
N GLN A 296 6.72 3.51 22.20
CA GLN A 296 8.17 3.35 22.10
C GLN A 296 8.80 4.33 21.11
N ILE A 297 7.99 5.00 20.27
CA ILE A 297 8.50 5.92 19.25
C ILE A 297 8.92 7.24 19.91
N ASN A 298 10.21 7.55 19.84
CA ASN A 298 10.70 8.89 20.18
C ASN A 298 10.43 9.86 19.01
N ILE A 299 9.29 10.57 19.08
CA ILE A 299 8.89 11.48 18.00
C ILE A 299 9.87 12.62 17.78
N MET A 300 10.45 13.19 18.83
CA MET A 300 11.39 14.31 18.70
C MET A 300 12.60 13.91 17.86
N LYS A 301 13.05 12.66 17.98
CA LYS A 301 14.11 12.10 17.13
C LYS A 301 13.66 12.00 15.66
N LYS A 302 12.43 11.57 15.39
CA LYS A 302 11.88 11.51 14.02
C LYS A 302 11.74 12.90 13.40
N ILE A 303 11.08 13.85 14.09
CA ILE A 303 10.91 15.23 13.61
C ILE A 303 12.25 15.89 13.28
N ARG A 304 13.24 15.77 14.19
CA ARG A 304 14.58 16.33 13.95
C ARG A 304 15.25 15.74 12.73
N LYS A 305 15.20 14.41 12.55
CA LYS A 305 15.76 13.73 11.39
C LYS A 305 15.14 14.25 10.10
N ASP A 306 13.82 14.42 10.08
CA ASP A 306 13.11 14.84 8.88
C ASP A 306 13.33 16.32 8.57
N ALA A 307 13.37 17.20 9.58
CA ALA A 307 13.71 18.61 9.42
C ALA A 307 15.14 18.80 8.87
N ILE A 308 16.09 17.97 9.31
CA ILE A 308 17.46 17.95 8.77
C ILE A 308 17.47 17.46 7.31
N CYS A 309 16.68 16.44 6.97
CA CYS A 309 16.58 15.97 5.59
C CYS A 309 15.94 17.00 4.66
N GLU A 310 14.92 17.74 5.11
CA GLU A 310 14.29 18.82 4.34
C GLU A 310 15.23 20.02 4.15
N SER A 311 16.01 20.41 5.18
CA SER A 311 16.99 21.50 5.05
C SER A 311 18.18 21.16 4.13
N LEU A 312 18.53 19.88 4.00
CA LEU A 312 19.54 19.40 3.05
C LEU A 312 19.03 19.35 1.60
N ILE A 313 17.72 19.15 1.38
CA ILE A 313 17.10 19.22 0.04
C ILE A 313 16.91 20.69 -0.39
N PHE A 314 16.77 21.60 0.57
CA PHE A 314 16.60 23.04 0.35
C PHE A 314 17.90 23.86 0.42
N GLN A 315 19.09 23.25 0.36
CA GLN A 315 20.28 24.06 0.07
C GLN A 315 20.17 24.57 -1.37
N PRO A 316 19.97 25.89 -1.60
CA PRO A 316 19.99 26.42 -2.96
C PRO A 316 21.33 26.03 -3.57
N SER A 317 21.30 25.41 -4.76
CA SER A 317 22.51 25.10 -5.51
C SER A 317 23.42 26.34 -5.50
N GLU A 318 24.74 26.18 -5.41
CA GLU A 318 25.65 27.34 -5.41
C GLU A 318 25.39 28.29 -6.59
N LYS A 319 24.87 27.78 -7.71
CA LYS A 319 24.34 28.58 -8.84
C LYS A 319 23.20 29.55 -8.49
N LEU A 320 22.31 29.20 -7.57
CA LEU A 320 21.22 30.06 -7.08
C LEU A 320 21.73 31.08 -6.06
N LYS A 321 22.73 30.71 -5.25
CA LYS A 321 23.43 31.68 -4.37
C LYS A 321 24.21 32.70 -5.18
N SER A 322 24.89 32.29 -6.26
CA SER A 322 25.58 33.21 -7.17
C SER A 322 24.59 34.08 -7.97
N PHE A 323 23.42 33.54 -8.32
CA PHE A 323 22.38 34.32 -9.02
C PHE A 323 21.77 35.39 -8.11
N LEU A 324 21.50 35.05 -6.84
CA LEU A 324 20.96 35.98 -5.85
C LEU A 324 22.00 37.00 -5.37
N SER A 325 23.28 36.62 -5.25
CA SER A 325 24.34 37.59 -4.96
C SER A 325 24.55 38.56 -6.11
N ASN A 326 24.48 38.10 -7.36
CA ASN A 326 24.61 38.98 -8.53
C ASN A 326 23.39 39.88 -8.75
N SER A 327 22.17 39.43 -8.39
CA SER A 327 20.98 40.28 -8.47
C SER A 327 20.89 41.32 -7.35
N LEU A 328 21.46 41.04 -6.18
CA LEU A 328 21.52 41.98 -5.06
C LEU A 328 22.63 43.02 -5.21
N ILE A 329 23.72 42.69 -5.91
CA ILE A 329 24.81 43.64 -6.20
C ILE A 329 24.45 44.60 -7.34
N ASN A 330 23.58 44.21 -8.28
CA ASN A 330 23.17 45.05 -9.41
C ASN A 330 21.97 45.97 -9.15
N ASN A 331 21.33 45.89 -7.98
CA ASN A 331 20.29 46.82 -7.56
C ASN A 331 20.85 47.81 -6.53
N ASN A 332 21.83 48.62 -6.97
CA ASN A 332 22.01 49.95 -6.39
C ASN A 332 20.76 50.76 -6.74
N PHE A 333 19.81 50.79 -5.81
CA PHE A 333 18.76 51.80 -5.80
C PHE A 333 19.43 53.15 -5.55
N GLU A 334 19.65 53.91 -6.63
CA GLU A 334 19.44 55.35 -6.58
C GLU A 334 17.95 55.56 -6.22
N ILE A 335 17.69 55.94 -4.98
CA ILE A 335 16.49 56.66 -4.60
C ILE A 335 16.98 57.94 -3.94
N ILE A 336 16.54 59.05 -4.53
CA ILE A 336 16.68 60.44 -4.10
C ILE A 336 16.25 60.61 -2.64
#